data_AF-A0A165FEW0-F1
#
_entry.id   AF-A0A165FEW0-F1
#
_cell.length_a   1.000
_cell.length_b   1.000
_cell.length_c   1.000
_cell.angle_alpha   90.00
_cell.angle_beta   90.00
_cell.angle_gamma   90.00
#
_symmetry.space_group_name_H-M   'P 1'
#
loop_
_entity.id
_entity.type
_entity.pdbx_description
1 polymer ?
#
loop_
_entity_poly.entity_id
_entity_poly.type
_entity_poly.pdbx_seq_one_letter_code
_entity_poly.pdbx_strand_id
1 'polypeptide(L)'
;MSIHYLTTPASPTNLRSPHHAHTYSYGEAIPAVASPQSSRFDVNRPPLKHRATSTFDPYATPQDSRLYEREEERRTSSGLGGWLRTRIARILILLAVIASVLVITSVIGILFLVKAGDHGLPEVLGVGGQPPRQNGIFLYGGIRKWDMTEKTLSTRWLPYTCGEKPTDCSQTTSDLSFFIDDAALGINGFNASASVLDLQSAQTGFRHHGWEQFLELDIETEPRSGESNLKGLETDSLYPFDWYRVQVLVAAVTSADLNNTVPVIGAHIFNKVQAQWIASTDYGYLDDFQSSSTKLFIHITLERNMVIKISAFLIIVFNWMVTLAILYMTLVYTLGRRQLPDGLDSVTLPFAGLFALPSVRGVMPGDPPFGCLLDFIGIVPNLSIVAGCATCLLLARIHRESLTQLPERKRTPTV
;
A
#
# COMPACT_ATOMS: atom_id res chain seq x y z
N MET A 1 -29.10 -21.11 -61.89
CA MET A 1 -29.89 -20.63 -60.73
C MET A 1 -29.04 -19.55 -60.09
N SER A 2 -29.23 -18.31 -60.53
CA SER A 2 -28.37 -17.17 -60.20
C SER A 2 -29.04 -16.33 -59.13
N ILE A 3 -28.33 -16.06 -58.04
CA ILE A 3 -28.80 -15.18 -56.96
C ILE A 3 -28.01 -13.87 -57.07
N HIS A 4 -28.69 -12.83 -57.55
CA HIS A 4 -28.23 -11.44 -57.45
C HIS A 4 -28.46 -10.95 -56.03
N TYR A 5 -27.41 -10.49 -55.35
CA TYR A 5 -27.55 -9.64 -54.17
C TYR A 5 -27.37 -8.18 -54.56
N LEU A 6 -28.44 -7.41 -54.34
CA LEU A 6 -28.51 -5.96 -54.46
C LEU A 6 -27.74 -5.32 -53.30
N THR A 7 -26.74 -4.51 -53.65
CA THR A 7 -26.07 -3.54 -52.77
C THR A 7 -26.93 -2.28 -52.63
N THR A 8 -27.25 -1.89 -51.40
CA THR A 8 -27.73 -0.55 -51.02
C THR A 8 -26.60 0.25 -50.39
N PRO A 9 -26.38 1.53 -50.76
CA PRO A 9 -25.39 2.38 -50.10
C PRO A 9 -25.97 3.01 -48.83
N ALA A 10 -25.30 2.80 -47.70
CA ALA A 10 -25.59 3.50 -46.46
C ALA A 10 -24.89 4.87 -46.44
N SER A 11 -25.67 5.89 -46.07
CA SER A 11 -25.30 7.29 -45.90
C SER A 11 -24.31 7.52 -44.75
N PRO A 12 -23.42 8.53 -44.81
CA PRO A 12 -22.43 8.77 -43.77
C PRO A 12 -23.06 9.42 -42.53
N THR A 13 -23.06 8.70 -41.41
CA THR A 13 -23.36 9.23 -40.09
C THR A 13 -22.12 9.94 -39.52
N ASN A 14 -22.26 11.25 -39.33
CA ASN A 14 -21.33 12.09 -38.57
C ASN A 14 -21.13 11.53 -37.15
N LEU A 15 -19.95 10.98 -36.87
CA LEU A 15 -19.51 10.63 -35.52
C LEU A 15 -18.96 11.88 -34.84
N ARG A 16 -19.79 12.44 -33.96
CA ARG A 16 -19.48 13.53 -33.05
C ARG A 16 -18.69 12.96 -31.86
N SER A 17 -17.44 13.39 -31.73
CA SER A 17 -16.58 13.12 -30.57
C SER A 17 -17.20 13.65 -29.27
N PRO A 18 -17.27 12.86 -28.18
CA PRO A 18 -17.55 13.40 -26.86
C PRO A 18 -16.22 13.79 -26.17
N HIS A 19 -15.91 15.08 -26.19
CA HIS A 19 -14.99 15.66 -25.20
C HIS A 19 -15.67 15.64 -23.82
N HIS A 20 -15.32 14.64 -22.99
CA HIS A 20 -15.54 14.72 -21.55
C HIS A 20 -14.22 15.08 -20.87
N ALA A 21 -14.01 16.38 -20.69
CA ALA A 21 -13.04 16.89 -19.73
C ALA A 21 -13.62 16.71 -18.32
N HIS A 22 -13.14 15.72 -17.59
CA HIS A 22 -13.38 15.60 -16.15
C HIS A 22 -12.35 16.46 -15.40
N THR A 23 -12.73 17.69 -15.08
CA THR A 23 -12.06 18.52 -14.09
C THR A 23 -12.43 18.01 -12.71
N TYR A 24 -11.53 17.30 -12.04
CA TYR A 24 -11.69 16.94 -10.64
C TYR A 24 -11.45 18.17 -9.77
N SER A 25 -12.55 18.79 -9.32
CA SER A 25 -12.55 19.83 -8.30
C SER A 25 -12.46 19.17 -6.92
N TYR A 26 -11.28 19.18 -6.30
CA TYR A 26 -11.14 18.91 -4.87
C TYR A 26 -11.73 20.08 -4.08
N GLY A 27 -12.89 19.87 -3.46
CA GLY A 27 -13.54 20.89 -2.66
C GLY A 27 -14.85 20.42 -2.04
N GLU A 28 -14.81 19.34 -1.24
CA GLU A 28 -15.91 19.03 -0.33
C GLU A 28 -15.58 19.54 1.07
N ALA A 29 -16.42 20.49 1.49
CA ALA A 29 -16.40 21.10 2.81
C ALA A 29 -16.81 20.07 3.87
N ILE A 30 -15.99 20.00 4.92
CA ILE A 30 -16.28 19.26 6.16
C ILE A 30 -17.55 19.87 6.79
N PRO A 31 -18.62 19.11 7.05
CA PRO A 31 -19.74 19.62 7.83
C PRO A 31 -19.30 19.82 9.29
N ALA A 32 -19.52 21.03 9.80
CA ALA A 32 -19.30 21.39 11.19
C ALA A 32 -20.13 20.50 12.12
N VAL A 33 -19.44 19.69 12.92
CA VAL A 33 -20.05 18.88 13.98
C VAL A 33 -20.53 19.82 15.09
N ALA A 34 -21.83 19.79 15.33
CA ALA A 34 -22.50 20.50 16.40
C ALA A 34 -21.95 20.11 17.78
N SER A 35 -21.74 21.11 18.62
CA SER A 35 -21.29 21.00 20.00
C SER A 35 -22.35 20.32 20.88
N PRO A 36 -21.98 19.33 21.73
CA PRO A 36 -22.87 18.86 22.77
C PRO A 36 -22.78 19.75 24.02
N GLN A 37 -23.96 19.89 24.60
CA GLN A 37 -24.32 20.69 25.76
C GLN A 37 -23.41 20.49 26.98
N SER A 38 -23.10 21.64 27.59
CA SER A 38 -22.61 21.80 28.96
C SER A 38 -23.56 21.13 29.96
N SER A 39 -23.24 19.90 30.39
CA SER A 39 -23.83 19.29 31.58
C SER A 39 -23.05 19.72 32.82
N ARG A 40 -23.69 20.60 33.59
CA ARG A 40 -23.33 21.05 34.94
C ARG A 40 -23.17 19.83 35.86
N PHE A 41 -21.94 19.55 36.29
CA PHE A 41 -21.66 18.52 37.31
C PHE A 41 -21.59 19.20 38.68
N ASP A 42 -22.63 18.98 39.50
CA ASP A 42 -22.65 19.34 40.91
C ASP A 42 -21.69 18.44 41.70
N VAL A 43 -20.63 19.04 42.25
CA VAL A 43 -19.67 18.39 43.14
C VAL A 43 -20.24 18.44 44.56
N ASN A 44 -21.12 17.48 44.89
CA ASN A 44 -21.42 17.14 46.27
C ASN A 44 -20.31 16.21 46.80
N ARG A 45 -19.26 16.80 47.40
CA ARG A 45 -18.27 16.07 48.21
C ARG A 45 -18.91 15.68 49.55
N PRO A 46 -18.90 14.39 49.96
CA PRO A 46 -19.22 14.02 51.33
C PRO A 46 -18.11 14.49 52.30
N PRO A 47 -18.46 14.80 53.55
CA PRO A 47 -17.52 15.28 54.55
C PRO A 47 -16.47 14.23 54.93
N LEU A 48 -15.24 14.71 55.11
CA LEU A 48 -14.09 13.99 55.63
C LEU A 48 -14.48 13.18 56.87
N LYS A 49 -14.35 11.85 56.79
CA LYS A 49 -14.36 10.98 57.97
C LYS A 49 -13.19 11.38 58.86
N HIS A 50 -13.52 11.86 60.06
CA HIS A 50 -12.56 12.12 61.12
C HIS A 50 -11.73 10.86 61.38
N ARG A 51 -10.42 11.03 61.24
CA ARG A 51 -9.38 10.09 61.63
C ARG A 51 -9.57 9.77 63.10
N ALA A 52 -9.82 8.49 63.41
CA ALA A 52 -9.88 7.98 64.77
C ALA A 52 -8.56 8.32 65.47
N THR A 53 -8.67 9.13 66.52
CA THR A 53 -7.64 9.39 67.52
C THR A 53 -7.23 8.04 68.10
N SER A 54 -5.97 7.64 67.88
CA SER A 54 -5.41 6.46 68.52
C SER A 54 -5.43 6.68 70.02
N THR A 55 -6.09 5.77 70.72
CA THR A 55 -6.05 5.62 72.16
C THR A 55 -4.59 5.61 72.61
N PHE A 56 -4.19 6.67 73.29
CA PHE A 56 -2.86 6.85 73.85
C PHE A 56 -2.74 5.90 75.03
N ASP A 57 -1.89 4.89 74.91
CA ASP A 57 -1.59 3.93 75.97
C ASP A 57 -0.55 4.57 76.92
N PRO A 58 -0.93 4.98 78.15
CA PRO A 58 -0.08 5.82 79.00
C PRO A 58 1.09 5.07 79.68
N TYR A 59 1.31 3.80 79.35
CA TYR A 59 2.38 2.97 79.91
C TYR A 59 3.49 2.60 78.92
N ALA A 60 3.47 3.12 77.69
CA ALA A 60 4.58 2.94 76.77
C ALA A 60 5.80 3.74 77.26
N THR A 61 6.80 3.03 77.75
CA THR A 61 8.08 3.59 78.19
C THR A 61 8.77 4.34 77.04
N PRO A 62 9.31 5.56 77.26
CA PRO A 62 9.82 6.47 76.21
C PRO A 62 11.04 5.95 75.42
N GLN A 63 11.49 4.72 75.65
CA GLN A 63 12.66 4.11 75.02
C GLN A 63 12.30 3.21 73.83
N ASP A 64 11.07 2.67 73.76
CA ASP A 64 10.64 1.77 72.67
C ASP A 64 10.10 2.50 71.43
N SER A 65 9.54 3.70 71.60
CA SER A 65 9.01 4.50 70.48
C SER A 65 10.11 4.95 69.51
N ARG A 66 11.31 5.27 70.00
CA ARG A 66 12.46 5.66 69.15
C ARG A 66 13.07 4.50 68.37
N LEU A 67 12.88 3.27 68.82
CA LEU A 67 13.39 2.06 68.16
C LEU A 67 12.45 1.66 67.00
N TYR A 68 11.14 1.75 67.22
CA TYR A 68 10.13 1.53 66.17
C TYR A 68 10.19 2.59 65.06
N GLU A 69 10.33 3.88 65.39
CA GLU A 69 10.44 4.95 64.38
C GLU A 69 11.68 4.78 63.49
N ARG A 70 12.81 4.32 64.06
CA ARG A 70 14.05 4.05 63.31
C ARG A 70 13.96 2.82 62.40
N GLU A 71 13.19 1.80 62.77
CA GLU A 71 13.01 0.60 61.94
C GLU A 71 12.02 0.82 60.79
N GLU A 72 11.02 1.67 60.98
CA GLU A 72 10.05 2.02 59.94
C GLU A 72 10.66 2.96 58.87
N GLU A 73 11.55 3.89 59.25
CA GLU A 73 12.37 4.68 58.30
C GLU A 73 13.38 3.83 57.51
N ARG A 74 13.95 2.77 58.11
CA ARG A 74 14.86 1.86 57.38
C ARG A 74 14.13 0.95 56.39
N ARG A 75 12.90 0.52 56.69
CA ARG A 75 12.10 -0.29 55.76
C ARG A 75 11.50 0.53 54.62
N THR A 76 11.15 1.79 54.85
CA THR A 76 10.59 2.67 53.81
C THR A 76 11.66 3.24 52.87
N SER A 77 12.86 3.58 53.36
CA SER A 77 13.93 4.14 52.51
C SER A 77 14.63 3.10 51.63
N SER A 78 14.73 1.83 52.06
CA SER A 78 15.38 0.76 51.27
C SER A 78 14.49 0.16 50.17
N GLY A 79 13.16 0.20 50.33
CA GLY A 79 12.21 -0.31 49.32
C GLY A 79 11.90 0.67 48.19
N LEU A 80 11.83 1.98 48.49
CA LEU A 80 11.42 3.00 47.52
C LEU A 80 12.44 3.15 46.37
N GLY A 81 13.74 3.08 46.68
CA GLY A 81 14.81 3.19 45.70
C GLY A 81 14.88 2.02 44.71
N GLY A 82 14.62 0.79 45.17
CA GLY A 82 14.61 -0.40 44.31
C GLY A 82 13.39 -0.44 43.37
N TRP A 83 12.24 0.01 43.86
CA TRP A 83 11.03 0.09 43.06
C TRP A 83 11.10 1.19 41.99
N LEU A 84 11.67 2.35 42.34
CA LEU A 84 11.87 3.44 41.39
C LEU A 84 12.90 3.07 40.32
N ARG A 85 14.02 2.42 40.70
CA ARG A 85 15.04 1.92 39.75
C ARG A 85 14.47 0.92 38.75
N THR A 86 13.64 -0.03 39.20
CA THR A 86 13.04 -1.03 38.30
C THR A 86 12.01 -0.44 37.35
N ARG A 87 11.25 0.58 37.78
CA ARG A 87 10.35 1.33 36.87
C ARG A 87 11.10 2.16 35.84
N ILE A 88 12.13 2.90 36.26
CA ILE A 88 12.96 3.70 35.36
C ILE A 88 13.66 2.79 34.33
N ALA A 89 14.21 1.65 34.77
CA ALA A 89 14.84 0.70 33.86
C ALA A 89 13.87 0.17 32.80
N ARG A 90 12.62 -0.14 33.17
CA ARG A 90 11.59 -0.59 32.20
C ARG A 90 11.21 0.50 31.19
N ILE A 91 11.08 1.75 31.64
CA ILE A 91 10.79 2.89 30.76
C ILE A 91 11.96 3.14 29.80
N LEU A 92 13.21 3.09 30.30
CA LEU A 92 14.40 3.27 29.47
C LEU A 92 14.54 2.16 28.43
N ILE A 93 14.24 0.90 28.78
CA ILE A 93 14.22 -0.21 27.82
C ILE A 93 13.15 0.04 26.75
N LEU A 94 11.94 0.45 27.14
CA LEU A 94 10.86 0.75 26.18
C LEU A 94 11.27 1.89 25.24
N LEU A 95 11.82 2.98 25.76
CA LEU A 95 12.29 4.11 24.97
C LEU A 95 13.46 3.72 24.04
N ALA A 96 14.37 2.87 24.51
CA ALA A 96 15.46 2.36 23.69
C ALA A 96 14.94 1.49 22.54
N VAL A 97 13.94 0.63 22.80
CA VAL A 97 13.28 -0.17 21.76
C VAL A 97 12.60 0.76 20.74
N ILE A 98 11.80 1.73 21.19
CA ILE A 98 11.13 2.68 20.29
C ILE A 98 12.14 3.47 19.46
N ALA A 99 13.18 4.02 20.10
CA ALA A 99 14.23 4.76 19.42
C ALA A 99 14.98 3.89 18.41
N SER A 100 15.29 2.63 18.76
CA SER A 100 15.94 1.69 17.84
C SER A 100 15.08 1.39 16.62
N VAL A 101 13.77 1.18 16.80
CA VAL A 101 12.83 0.96 15.70
C VAL A 101 12.78 2.21 14.82
N LEU A 102 12.62 3.40 15.41
CA LEU A 102 12.58 4.66 14.66
C LEU A 102 13.85 4.93 13.86
N VAL A 103 15.03 4.69 14.44
CA VAL A 103 16.31 4.85 13.75
C VAL A 103 16.41 3.86 12.60
N ILE A 104 16.09 2.58 12.84
CA ILE A 104 16.12 1.54 11.80
C ILE A 104 15.16 1.92 10.65
N THR A 105 13.92 2.31 10.96
CA THR A 105 12.94 2.68 9.93
C THR A 105 13.34 3.95 9.18
N SER A 106 13.95 4.93 9.86
CA SER A 106 14.40 6.18 9.23
C SER A 106 15.61 5.96 8.32
N VAL A 107 16.60 5.18 8.77
CA VAL A 107 17.78 4.82 7.97
C VAL A 107 17.37 4.03 6.74
N ILE A 108 16.49 3.03 6.92
CA ILE A 108 15.93 2.26 5.82
C ILE A 108 15.20 3.19 4.85
N GLY A 109 14.30 4.06 5.34
CA GLY A 109 13.56 5.01 4.52
C GLY A 109 14.47 5.93 3.71
N ILE A 110 15.52 6.48 4.32
CA ILE A 110 16.49 7.36 3.66
C ILE A 110 17.30 6.60 2.60
N LEU A 111 17.80 5.40 2.92
CA LEU A 111 18.57 4.58 1.97
C LEU A 111 17.76 4.26 0.70
N PHE A 112 16.45 4.06 0.84
CA PHE A 112 15.59 3.81 -0.30
C PHE A 112 15.14 5.08 -1.04
N LEU A 113 14.96 6.22 -0.35
CA LEU A 113 14.70 7.52 -0.97
C LEU A 113 15.85 7.99 -1.88
N VAL A 114 17.09 7.58 -1.58
CA VAL A 114 18.29 8.04 -2.29
C VAL A 114 18.64 7.17 -3.51
N LYS A 115 17.93 6.05 -3.76
CA LYS A 115 18.17 5.27 -4.97
C LYS A 115 17.57 6.00 -6.18
N ALA A 116 18.33 6.94 -6.72
CA ALA A 116 18.06 7.65 -7.96
C ALA A 116 17.78 6.62 -9.07
N GLY A 117 16.78 6.90 -9.90
CA GLY A 117 16.48 6.10 -11.08
C GLY A 117 17.74 5.98 -11.92
N ASP A 118 18.27 4.76 -12.04
CA ASP A 118 19.38 4.49 -12.94
C ASP A 118 18.82 4.47 -14.35
N HIS A 119 19.02 5.58 -15.08
CA HIS A 119 18.72 5.66 -16.49
C HIS A 119 19.90 5.07 -17.25
N GLY A 120 20.03 3.73 -17.18
CA GLY A 120 20.95 3.01 -18.04
C GLY A 120 20.68 3.36 -19.51
N LEU A 121 21.74 3.43 -20.31
CA LEU A 121 21.61 3.58 -21.75
C LEU A 121 20.77 2.41 -22.32
N PRO A 122 19.98 2.63 -23.38
CA PRO A 122 19.26 1.55 -24.03
C PRO A 122 20.26 0.49 -24.53
N GLU A 123 20.22 -0.69 -23.93
CA GLU A 123 21.01 -1.84 -24.38
C GLU A 123 20.06 -2.83 -25.06
N VAL A 124 20.33 -3.14 -26.33
CA VAL A 124 19.60 -4.18 -27.06
C VAL A 124 20.17 -5.52 -26.61
N LEU A 125 19.41 -6.22 -25.77
CA LEU A 125 19.77 -7.55 -25.29
C LEU A 125 19.39 -8.62 -26.32
N GLY A 126 20.24 -9.64 -26.45
CA GLY A 126 19.89 -10.85 -27.17
C GLY A 126 18.79 -11.63 -26.44
N VAL A 127 17.90 -12.28 -27.18
CA VAL A 127 16.79 -13.06 -26.62
C VAL A 127 17.11 -14.55 -26.73
N GLY A 128 16.97 -15.30 -25.64
CA GLY A 128 17.11 -16.77 -25.68
C GLY A 128 18.49 -17.26 -26.13
N GLY A 129 19.55 -16.47 -25.92
CA GLY A 129 20.91 -16.79 -26.37
C GLY A 129 21.18 -16.48 -27.84
N GLN A 130 20.20 -15.96 -28.59
CA GLN A 130 20.43 -15.40 -29.92
C GLN A 130 21.05 -14.00 -29.81
N PRO A 131 21.95 -13.62 -30.75
CA PRO A 131 22.46 -12.26 -30.80
C PRO A 131 21.30 -11.26 -31.05
N PRO A 132 21.42 -10.02 -30.57
CA PRO A 132 20.42 -8.99 -30.84
C PRO A 132 20.26 -8.81 -32.35
N ARG A 133 19.01 -8.63 -32.81
CA ARG A 133 18.76 -8.33 -34.22
C ARG A 133 19.39 -7.02 -34.61
N GLN A 134 20.05 -7.02 -35.76
CA GLN A 134 20.65 -5.84 -36.36
C GLN A 134 19.60 -5.13 -37.22
N ASN A 135 19.68 -3.80 -37.29
CA ASN A 135 18.88 -2.95 -38.20
C ASN A 135 17.36 -3.07 -38.00
N GLY A 136 16.80 -2.21 -37.15
CA GLY A 136 15.35 -2.09 -37.01
C GLY A 136 14.93 -1.11 -35.93
N ILE A 137 13.68 -1.23 -35.50
CA ILE A 137 13.06 -0.33 -34.53
C ILE A 137 13.24 -0.85 -33.12
N PHE A 138 13.85 -0.03 -32.27
CA PHE A 138 13.93 -0.23 -30.84
C PHE A 138 12.93 0.67 -30.14
N LEU A 139 12.08 0.09 -29.29
CA LEU A 139 11.06 0.82 -28.56
C LEU A 139 11.58 1.21 -27.18
N TYR A 140 11.81 2.50 -26.96
CA TYR A 140 12.26 3.01 -25.68
C TYR A 140 11.11 3.70 -24.94
N GLY A 141 10.59 3.07 -23.89
CA GLY A 141 9.33 3.49 -23.27
C GLY A 141 9.39 3.80 -21.79
N GLY A 142 8.35 4.44 -21.28
CA GLY A 142 8.17 4.74 -19.87
C GLY A 142 6.73 4.45 -19.45
N ILE A 143 6.54 3.97 -18.23
CA ILE A 143 5.20 3.78 -17.66
C ILE A 143 4.64 5.14 -17.28
N ARG A 144 3.42 5.45 -17.71
CA ARG A 144 2.69 6.65 -17.29
C ARG A 144 1.79 6.40 -16.10
N LYS A 145 0.92 5.40 -16.24
CA LYS A 145 -0.11 5.07 -15.26
C LYS A 145 -0.28 3.56 -15.22
N TRP A 146 -0.39 3.02 -14.02
CA TRP A 146 -0.87 1.68 -13.77
C TRP A 146 -2.17 1.80 -12.98
N ASP A 147 -3.29 1.44 -13.60
CA ASP A 147 -4.58 1.40 -12.93
C ASP A 147 -4.83 -0.01 -12.41
N MET A 148 -4.82 -0.19 -11.09
CA MET A 148 -5.05 -1.50 -10.48
C MET A 148 -6.51 -1.94 -10.52
N THR A 149 -7.44 -0.99 -10.61
CA THR A 149 -8.87 -1.30 -10.60
C THR A 149 -9.29 -1.83 -11.97
N GLU A 150 -8.88 -1.11 -13.02
CA GLU A 150 -9.14 -1.50 -14.40
C GLU A 150 -8.11 -2.53 -14.92
N LYS A 151 -7.00 -2.72 -14.19
CA LYS A 151 -5.86 -3.54 -14.58
C LYS A 151 -5.32 -3.13 -15.95
N THR A 152 -5.18 -1.83 -16.16
CA THR A 152 -4.71 -1.21 -17.40
C THR A 152 -3.34 -0.58 -17.19
N LEU A 153 -2.41 -0.91 -18.09
CA LEU A 153 -1.06 -0.34 -18.11
C LEU A 153 -0.94 0.66 -19.24
N SER A 154 -0.83 1.94 -18.89
CA SER A 154 -0.58 3.01 -19.84
C SER A 154 0.92 3.26 -19.97
N THR A 155 1.46 3.00 -21.16
CA THR A 155 2.88 3.17 -21.49
C THR A 155 3.08 4.19 -22.59
N ARG A 156 4.21 4.88 -22.54
CA ARG A 156 4.64 5.86 -23.52
C ARG A 156 5.91 5.34 -24.20
N TRP A 157 5.90 5.09 -25.51
CA TRP A 157 7.06 4.58 -26.25
C TRP A 157 7.62 5.60 -27.24
N LEU A 158 8.95 5.70 -27.31
CA LEU A 158 9.70 6.46 -28.30
C LEU A 158 10.42 5.47 -29.23
N PRO A 159 10.09 5.44 -30.54
CA PRO A 159 10.76 4.57 -31.47
C PRO A 159 12.12 5.15 -31.89
N TYR A 160 13.14 4.30 -31.87
CA TYR A 160 14.48 4.58 -32.39
C TYR A 160 14.79 3.60 -33.51
N THR A 161 15.41 4.05 -34.59
CA THR A 161 16.03 3.18 -35.57
C THR A 161 17.45 2.89 -35.14
N CYS A 162 17.77 1.64 -34.85
CA CYS A 162 19.12 1.23 -34.48
C CYS A 162 19.78 0.42 -35.59
N GLY A 163 21.07 0.67 -35.81
CA GLY A 163 21.89 -0.01 -36.81
C GLY A 163 22.43 -1.37 -36.36
N GLU A 164 23.65 -1.68 -36.78
CA GLU A 164 24.33 -2.94 -36.45
C GLU A 164 24.79 -2.99 -34.98
N LYS A 165 25.10 -1.83 -34.40
CA LYS A 165 25.49 -1.70 -32.99
C LYS A 165 24.32 -1.17 -32.16
N PRO A 166 24.09 -1.71 -30.94
CA PRO A 166 23.06 -1.23 -30.02
C PRO A 166 23.19 0.26 -29.66
N THR A 167 24.40 0.81 -29.77
CA THR A 167 24.69 2.22 -29.49
C THR A 167 24.33 3.15 -30.65
N ASP A 168 24.15 2.61 -31.85
CA ASP A 168 23.94 3.38 -33.08
C ASP A 168 22.42 3.54 -33.32
N CYS A 169 21.74 4.07 -32.32
CA CYS A 169 20.30 4.36 -32.37
C CYS A 169 20.08 5.86 -32.67
N SER A 170 19.31 6.14 -33.71
CA SER A 170 18.85 7.48 -34.05
C SER A 170 17.32 7.54 -34.02
N GLN A 171 16.76 8.74 -33.87
CA GLN A 171 15.30 8.91 -34.00
C GLN A 171 14.84 8.45 -35.39
N THR A 172 13.69 7.77 -35.43
CA THR A 172 13.11 7.30 -36.69
C THR A 172 12.76 8.48 -37.60
N THR A 173 13.18 8.42 -38.87
CA THR A 173 12.91 9.46 -39.87
C THR A 173 11.76 9.11 -40.84
N SER A 174 11.22 7.91 -40.73
CA SER A 174 10.13 7.41 -41.58
C SER A 174 8.82 7.35 -40.80
N ASP A 175 7.70 7.61 -41.48
CA ASP A 175 6.36 7.38 -40.93
C ASP A 175 6.14 5.87 -40.73
N LEU A 176 5.78 5.49 -39.50
CA LEU A 176 5.55 4.10 -39.12
C LEU A 176 4.15 3.94 -38.54
N SER A 177 3.50 2.84 -38.91
CA SER A 177 2.25 2.41 -38.29
C SER A 177 2.54 1.24 -37.38
N PHE A 178 2.12 1.35 -36.11
CA PHE A 178 2.30 0.32 -35.11
C PHE A 178 0.98 -0.43 -34.90
N PHE A 179 1.08 -1.74 -34.85
CA PHE A 179 -0.03 -2.65 -34.58
C PHE A 179 0.26 -3.40 -33.29
N ILE A 180 -0.78 -3.59 -32.49
CA ILE A 180 -0.72 -4.33 -31.22
C ILE A 180 -1.61 -5.56 -31.25
N ASP A 181 -1.23 -6.58 -30.50
CA ASP A 181 -2.00 -7.81 -30.22
C ASP A 181 -2.55 -8.48 -31.48
N ASP A 182 -3.87 -8.71 -31.56
CA ASP A 182 -4.49 -9.40 -32.69
C ASP A 182 -4.24 -8.68 -34.02
N ALA A 183 -4.15 -7.35 -34.00
CA ALA A 183 -3.83 -6.56 -35.18
C ALA A 183 -2.36 -6.72 -35.60
N ALA A 184 -1.46 -6.95 -34.64
CA ALA A 184 -0.05 -7.25 -34.91
C ALA A 184 0.15 -8.64 -35.54
N LEU A 185 -0.81 -9.56 -35.40
CA LEU A 185 -0.77 -10.85 -36.08
C LEU A 185 -0.93 -10.71 -37.60
N GLY A 186 -1.57 -9.65 -38.09
CA GLY A 186 -1.77 -9.40 -39.52
C GLY A 186 -2.66 -10.45 -40.20
N ILE A 187 -3.49 -11.17 -39.44
CA ILE A 187 -4.43 -12.16 -39.97
C ILE A 187 -5.50 -11.38 -40.75
N ASN A 188 -5.48 -11.52 -42.09
CA ASN A 188 -6.25 -10.71 -43.06
C ASN A 188 -5.66 -9.33 -43.38
N GLY A 189 -4.36 -9.13 -43.13
CA GLY A 189 -3.66 -7.88 -43.39
C GLY A 189 -3.81 -6.85 -42.28
N PHE A 190 -3.01 -5.78 -42.37
CA PHE A 190 -2.98 -4.69 -41.39
C PHE A 190 -4.11 -3.68 -41.67
N ASN A 191 -5.36 -4.01 -41.34
CA ASN A 191 -6.54 -3.24 -41.76
C ASN A 191 -7.15 -2.33 -40.66
N ALA A 192 -6.53 -2.23 -39.49
CA ALA A 192 -6.92 -1.29 -38.45
C ALA A 192 -5.69 -0.96 -37.59
N SER A 193 -5.11 0.22 -37.76
CA SER A 193 -4.04 0.70 -36.90
C SER A 193 -4.64 1.12 -35.56
N ALA A 194 -4.22 0.49 -34.46
CA ALA A 194 -4.52 1.02 -33.12
C ALA A 194 -3.75 2.34 -32.86
N SER A 195 -2.67 2.58 -33.60
CA SER A 195 -1.86 3.80 -33.49
C SER A 195 -1.03 4.06 -34.75
N VAL A 196 -1.20 5.22 -35.39
CA VAL A 196 -0.36 5.69 -36.51
C VAL A 196 0.60 6.74 -35.99
N LEU A 197 1.90 6.56 -36.22
CA LEU A 197 2.90 7.58 -35.96
C LEU A 197 3.17 8.33 -37.28
N ASP A 198 2.54 9.49 -37.43
CA ASP A 198 2.73 10.37 -38.59
C ASP A 198 3.79 11.43 -38.24
N LEU A 199 5.02 11.16 -38.66
CA LEU A 199 6.19 12.01 -38.45
C LEU A 199 6.12 13.25 -39.35
N GLN A 200 5.65 13.11 -40.59
CA GLN A 200 5.55 14.22 -41.54
C GLN A 200 4.53 15.28 -41.10
N SER A 201 3.32 14.88 -40.67
CA SER A 201 2.34 15.87 -40.20
C SER A 201 2.81 16.57 -38.91
N ALA A 202 3.50 15.86 -38.02
CA ALA A 202 4.10 16.47 -36.83
C ALA A 202 5.23 17.46 -37.17
N GLN A 203 6.12 17.13 -38.11
CA GLN A 203 7.22 18.00 -38.52
C GLN A 203 6.75 19.29 -39.21
N THR A 204 5.64 19.25 -39.96
CA THR A 204 5.08 20.44 -40.62
C THR A 204 4.43 21.43 -39.64
N GLY A 205 4.15 21.01 -38.40
CA GLY A 205 3.44 21.78 -37.39
C GLY A 205 4.23 22.91 -36.75
N PHE A 206 5.45 22.72 -36.20
CA PHE A 206 6.12 23.76 -35.39
C PHE A 206 7.66 23.67 -35.34
N ARG A 207 8.31 24.81 -35.59
CA ARG A 207 9.78 25.02 -35.62
C ARG A 207 10.44 25.31 -34.27
N HIS A 208 9.75 25.35 -33.14
CA HIS A 208 10.36 25.81 -31.87
C HIS A 208 9.87 25.02 -30.65
N HIS A 209 10.82 24.34 -29.99
CA HIS A 209 10.75 23.52 -28.76
C HIS A 209 10.63 22.00 -28.98
N GLY A 210 11.56 21.27 -28.34
CA GLY A 210 11.94 19.89 -28.63
C GLY A 210 10.76 18.93 -28.78
N TRP A 211 10.71 18.27 -29.93
CA TRP A 211 9.71 17.26 -30.24
C TRP A 211 10.18 15.90 -29.72
N GLU A 212 9.39 15.29 -28.84
CA GLU A 212 9.45 13.88 -28.53
C GLU A 212 8.11 13.26 -28.96
N GLN A 213 8.12 12.47 -30.03
CA GLN A 213 6.95 11.70 -30.41
C GLN A 213 6.82 10.49 -29.50
N PHE A 214 5.60 10.23 -29.07
CA PHE A 214 5.30 9.10 -28.23
C PHE A 214 4.11 8.32 -28.72
N LEU A 215 4.23 7.00 -28.61
CA LEU A 215 3.15 6.05 -28.76
C LEU A 215 2.55 5.79 -27.36
N GLU A 216 1.26 6.10 -27.19
CA GLU A 216 0.52 5.79 -25.97
C GLU A 216 -0.20 4.46 -26.16
N LEU A 217 0.20 3.45 -25.38
CA LEU A 217 -0.42 2.14 -25.38
C LEU A 217 -1.10 1.94 -24.04
N ASP A 218 -2.42 1.84 -24.06
CA ASP A 218 -3.20 1.33 -22.96
C ASP A 218 -3.33 -0.18 -23.16
N ILE A 219 -2.57 -0.92 -22.38
CA ILE A 219 -2.52 -2.38 -22.48
C ILE A 219 -3.49 -2.92 -21.44
N GLU A 220 -4.62 -3.43 -21.92
CA GLU A 220 -5.57 -4.14 -21.08
C GLU A 220 -4.99 -5.51 -20.72
N THR A 221 -5.15 -5.92 -19.46
CA THR A 221 -4.75 -7.26 -19.01
C THR A 221 -5.77 -8.35 -19.35
N GLU A 222 -6.61 -8.13 -20.37
CA GLU A 222 -7.71 -9.04 -20.77
C GLU A 222 -7.25 -10.52 -20.89
N PRO A 223 -8.13 -11.48 -20.57
CA PRO A 223 -7.99 -12.41 -19.45
C PRO A 223 -7.03 -13.59 -19.69
N ARG A 224 -6.14 -13.52 -20.68
CA ARG A 224 -5.24 -14.61 -21.05
C ARG A 224 -3.93 -14.70 -20.28
N SER A 225 -3.57 -13.68 -19.50
CA SER A 225 -2.44 -13.76 -18.57
C SER A 225 -2.83 -13.25 -17.19
N GLY A 226 -3.91 -13.81 -16.64
CA GLY A 226 -3.83 -14.18 -15.25
C GLY A 226 -2.66 -15.16 -15.13
N GLU A 227 -1.44 -14.68 -14.89
CA GLU A 227 -0.44 -15.49 -14.20
C GLU A 227 -1.05 -15.73 -12.81
N SER A 228 -1.92 -16.73 -12.79
CA SER A 228 -2.18 -17.54 -11.64
C SER A 228 -0.83 -17.74 -11.00
N ASN A 229 -0.68 -17.23 -9.77
CA ASN A 229 0.41 -17.68 -8.92
C ASN A 229 0.39 -19.21 -8.91
N LEU A 230 1.45 -19.87 -8.43
CA LEU A 230 1.65 -21.33 -8.43
C LEU A 230 0.45 -22.20 -7.94
N LYS A 231 -0.65 -21.59 -7.47
CA LYS A 231 -1.91 -22.19 -7.00
C LYS A 231 -3.21 -21.54 -7.51
N GLY A 232 -3.21 -20.69 -8.55
CA GLY A 232 -4.45 -20.12 -9.09
C GLY A 232 -5.04 -18.92 -8.35
N LEU A 233 -4.30 -18.32 -7.40
CA LEU A 233 -4.75 -17.14 -6.66
C LEU A 233 -4.51 -15.85 -7.47
N GLU A 234 -5.48 -14.95 -7.43
CA GLU A 234 -5.35 -13.58 -7.94
C GLU A 234 -4.17 -12.87 -7.27
N THR A 235 -3.34 -12.21 -8.08
CA THR A 235 -2.14 -11.48 -7.65
C THR A 235 -2.44 -10.44 -6.57
N ASP A 236 -3.62 -9.81 -6.66
CA ASP A 236 -4.09 -8.76 -5.74
C ASP A 236 -4.24 -9.27 -4.29
N SER A 237 -4.49 -10.57 -4.12
CA SER A 237 -4.60 -11.20 -2.80
C SER A 237 -3.25 -11.32 -2.07
N LEU A 238 -2.12 -11.16 -2.76
CA LEU A 238 -0.78 -11.35 -2.20
C LEU A 238 -0.11 -10.06 -1.74
N TYR A 239 -0.81 -8.92 -1.74
CA TYR A 239 -0.25 -7.64 -1.28
C TYR A 239 0.49 -7.77 0.07
N PRO A 240 1.73 -7.25 0.20
CA PRO A 240 2.47 -6.37 -0.73
C PRO A 240 3.43 -7.10 -1.70
N PHE A 241 3.27 -8.41 -1.86
CA PHE A 241 4.09 -9.25 -2.74
C PHE A 241 3.38 -9.54 -4.08
N ASP A 242 2.38 -8.74 -4.39
CA ASP A 242 1.72 -8.71 -5.68
C ASP A 242 2.70 -8.30 -6.78
N TRP A 243 2.51 -8.93 -7.92
CA TRP A 243 3.25 -8.70 -9.14
C TRP A 243 2.31 -8.93 -10.32
N TYR A 244 2.56 -8.23 -11.41
CA TYR A 244 1.72 -8.29 -12.61
C TYR A 244 2.62 -8.50 -13.80
N ARG A 245 2.22 -9.36 -14.73
CA ARG A 245 2.87 -9.48 -16.02
C ARG A 245 1.89 -9.08 -17.10
N VAL A 246 2.28 -8.05 -17.84
CA VAL A 246 1.58 -7.57 -19.02
C VAL A 246 2.34 -8.08 -20.23
N GLN A 247 1.61 -8.56 -21.21
CA GLN A 247 2.17 -9.01 -22.48
C GLN A 247 1.53 -8.23 -23.62
N VAL A 248 2.33 -7.78 -24.56
CA VAL A 248 1.85 -7.11 -25.78
C VAL A 248 2.64 -7.59 -26.97
N LEU A 249 1.93 -7.95 -28.04
CA LEU A 249 2.57 -8.24 -29.33
C LEU A 249 2.63 -6.95 -30.13
N VAL A 250 3.79 -6.57 -30.64
CA VAL A 250 3.97 -5.36 -31.45
C VAL A 250 4.51 -5.71 -32.82
N ALA A 251 3.93 -5.09 -33.85
CA ALA A 251 4.44 -5.09 -35.21
C ALA A 251 4.51 -3.65 -35.74
N ALA A 252 5.51 -3.38 -36.58
CA ALA A 252 5.66 -2.09 -37.26
C ALA A 252 5.64 -2.29 -38.76
N VAL A 253 4.98 -1.39 -39.48
CA VAL A 253 5.00 -1.32 -40.95
C VAL A 253 5.24 0.11 -41.40
N THR A 254 5.76 0.26 -42.62
CA THR A 254 5.93 1.58 -43.22
C THR A 254 4.56 2.15 -43.58
N SER A 255 4.24 3.38 -43.17
CA SER A 255 2.92 3.97 -43.44
C SER A 255 2.63 4.15 -44.95
N ALA A 256 3.68 4.21 -45.78
CA ALA A 256 3.55 4.29 -47.24
C ALA A 256 3.21 2.95 -47.91
N ASP A 257 3.58 1.82 -47.30
CA ASP A 257 3.30 0.48 -47.82
C ASP A 257 3.09 -0.51 -46.65
N LEU A 258 1.83 -0.84 -46.40
CA LEU A 258 1.40 -1.77 -45.35
C LEU A 258 1.96 -3.19 -45.54
N ASN A 259 2.45 -3.54 -46.74
CA ASN A 259 3.10 -4.83 -46.98
C ASN A 259 4.58 -4.83 -46.56
N ASN A 260 5.18 -3.65 -46.37
CA ASN A 260 6.57 -3.52 -45.97
C ASN A 260 6.70 -3.44 -44.45
N THR A 261 6.83 -4.60 -43.83
CA THR A 261 7.04 -4.73 -42.39
C THR A 261 8.45 -4.28 -41.99
N VAL A 262 8.55 -3.48 -40.94
CA VAL A 262 9.83 -3.03 -40.37
C VAL A 262 10.12 -3.87 -39.11
N PRO A 263 11.30 -4.48 -38.99
CA PRO A 263 11.60 -5.33 -37.84
C PRO A 263 11.67 -4.51 -36.55
N VAL A 264 10.91 -4.92 -35.54
CA VAL A 264 11.06 -4.41 -34.17
C VAL A 264 12.09 -5.28 -33.46
N ILE A 265 13.24 -4.70 -33.13
CA ILE A 265 14.43 -5.44 -32.67
C ILE A 265 14.52 -5.59 -31.15
N GLY A 266 13.81 -4.75 -30.40
CA GLY A 266 13.78 -4.79 -28.95
C GLY A 266 12.92 -3.71 -28.33
N ALA A 267 12.70 -3.81 -27.03
CA ALA A 267 11.97 -2.83 -26.25
C ALA A 267 12.56 -2.71 -24.84
N HIS A 268 12.60 -1.50 -24.28
CA HIS A 268 13.11 -1.26 -22.94
C HIS A 268 12.36 -0.14 -22.22
N ILE A 269 12.03 -0.34 -20.94
CA ILE A 269 11.40 0.67 -20.09
C ILE A 269 12.45 1.46 -19.29
N PHE A 270 12.55 2.77 -19.52
CA PHE A 270 13.55 3.64 -18.87
C PHE A 270 13.18 4.06 -17.46
N ASN A 271 11.88 4.15 -17.16
CA ASN A 271 11.41 4.49 -15.82
C ASN A 271 11.10 3.22 -15.04
N LYS A 272 12.13 2.41 -14.84
CA LYS A 272 12.05 1.13 -14.14
C LYS A 272 11.58 1.30 -12.70
N VAL A 273 11.88 2.42 -12.03
CA VAL A 273 11.55 2.62 -10.62
C VAL A 273 10.59 3.79 -10.47
N GLN A 274 9.32 3.46 -10.24
CA GLN A 274 8.32 4.40 -9.76
C GLN A 274 8.22 4.32 -8.22
N ALA A 275 7.53 5.29 -7.62
CA ALA A 275 7.34 5.34 -6.16
C ALA A 275 6.74 4.03 -5.60
N GLN A 276 5.89 3.36 -6.38
CA GLN A 276 5.21 2.14 -5.96
C GLN A 276 5.68 0.86 -6.67
N TRP A 277 6.19 0.97 -7.89
CA TRP A 277 6.44 -0.18 -8.76
C TRP A 277 7.86 -0.21 -9.29
N ILE A 278 8.36 -1.42 -9.49
CA ILE A 278 9.56 -1.72 -10.24
C ILE A 278 9.14 -2.48 -11.48
N ALA A 279 9.44 -1.94 -12.66
CA ALA A 279 9.11 -2.55 -13.93
C ALA A 279 10.34 -3.24 -14.53
N SER A 280 10.22 -4.51 -14.87
CA SER A 280 11.18 -5.23 -15.70
C SER A 280 10.57 -5.45 -17.08
N THR A 281 11.38 -5.32 -18.12
CA THR A 281 10.96 -5.59 -19.49
C THR A 281 11.79 -6.72 -20.03
N ASP A 282 11.12 -7.75 -20.51
CA ASP A 282 11.70 -8.85 -21.26
C ASP A 282 10.99 -8.89 -22.62
N TYR A 283 11.63 -9.41 -23.65
CA TYR A 283 10.97 -9.55 -24.95
C TYR A 283 11.36 -10.85 -25.65
N GLY A 284 10.46 -11.31 -26.51
CA GLY A 284 10.52 -12.53 -27.30
C GLY A 284 10.41 -12.21 -28.78
N TYR A 285 11.17 -12.90 -29.61
CA TYR A 285 11.01 -12.84 -31.06
C TYR A 285 9.97 -13.85 -31.54
N LEU A 286 9.05 -13.43 -32.40
CA LEU A 286 8.04 -14.31 -32.99
C LEU A 286 8.31 -14.49 -34.49
N ASP A 287 9.36 -15.25 -34.81
CA ASP A 287 9.80 -15.52 -36.20
C ASP A 287 9.00 -16.62 -36.90
N ASP A 288 8.47 -17.57 -36.14
CA ASP A 288 7.85 -18.77 -36.69
C ASP A 288 6.48 -18.50 -37.33
N PHE A 289 5.92 -17.30 -37.12
CA PHE A 289 4.58 -16.96 -37.61
C PHE A 289 4.65 -16.28 -38.98
N GLN A 290 4.33 -17.04 -40.04
CA GLN A 290 4.23 -16.56 -41.43
C GLN A 290 5.52 -15.99 -42.05
N SER A 291 6.70 -16.46 -41.61
CA SER A 291 8.00 -16.18 -42.26
C SER A 291 8.41 -14.70 -42.35
N SER A 292 7.75 -13.80 -41.62
CA SER A 292 8.13 -12.38 -41.50
C SER A 292 8.71 -12.11 -40.12
N SER A 293 10.04 -11.95 -40.07
CA SER A 293 10.83 -11.72 -38.86
C SER A 293 10.67 -10.32 -38.26
N THR A 294 9.44 -9.83 -38.09
CA THR A 294 9.18 -8.41 -37.78
C THR A 294 8.38 -8.15 -36.52
N LYS A 295 7.94 -9.20 -35.84
CA LYS A 295 7.07 -9.09 -34.66
C LYS A 295 7.87 -9.27 -33.37
N LEU A 296 7.55 -8.44 -32.37
CA LEU A 296 8.17 -8.46 -31.05
C LEU A 296 7.10 -8.70 -29.99
N PHE A 297 7.31 -9.72 -29.17
CA PHE A 297 6.48 -9.98 -28.00
C PHE A 297 7.12 -9.31 -26.79
N ILE A 298 6.49 -8.32 -26.19
CA ILE A 298 7.03 -7.56 -25.06
C ILE A 298 6.33 -8.04 -23.79
N HIS A 299 7.11 -8.46 -22.80
CA HIS A 299 6.65 -8.78 -21.47
C HIS A 299 7.10 -7.68 -20.51
N ILE A 300 6.14 -7.09 -19.80
CA ILE A 300 6.39 -6.08 -18.79
C ILE A 300 5.97 -6.69 -17.45
N THR A 301 6.93 -6.94 -16.58
CA THR A 301 6.69 -7.42 -15.23
C THR A 301 6.74 -6.24 -14.25
N LEU A 302 5.63 -5.96 -13.58
CA LEU A 302 5.50 -4.94 -12.54
C LEU A 302 5.57 -5.64 -11.17
N GLU A 303 6.53 -5.26 -10.34
CA GLU A 303 6.64 -5.73 -8.96
C GLU A 303 6.55 -4.56 -7.99
N ARG A 304 6.00 -4.79 -6.78
CA ARG A 304 6.04 -3.75 -5.75
C ARG A 304 7.47 -3.39 -5.35
N ASN A 305 7.70 -2.09 -5.20
CA ASN A 305 8.96 -1.58 -4.67
C ASN A 305 9.20 -2.11 -3.25
N MET A 306 10.47 -2.39 -2.92
CA MET A 306 10.88 -2.90 -1.61
C MET A 306 10.42 -2.00 -0.46
N VAL A 307 10.31 -0.69 -0.69
CA VAL A 307 9.80 0.28 0.29
C VAL A 307 8.38 -0.06 0.75
N ILE A 308 7.49 -0.42 -0.20
CA ILE A 308 6.11 -0.81 0.13
C ILE A 308 6.10 -2.10 0.94
N LYS A 309 6.90 -3.09 0.53
CA LYS A 309 7.02 -4.38 1.24
C LYS A 309 7.44 -4.18 2.69
N ILE A 310 8.45 -3.33 2.93
CA ILE A 310 8.92 -3.01 4.29
C ILE A 310 7.86 -2.21 5.07
N SER A 311 7.24 -1.21 4.45
CA SER A 311 6.20 -0.39 5.10
C SER A 311 5.01 -1.25 5.58
N ALA A 312 4.49 -2.11 4.71
CA ALA A 312 3.43 -3.05 5.03
C ALA A 312 3.84 -4.01 6.17
N PHE A 313 5.07 -4.53 6.14
CA PHE A 313 5.60 -5.36 7.22
C PHE A 313 5.67 -4.62 8.56
N LEU A 314 6.15 -3.37 8.57
CA LEU A 314 6.20 -2.55 9.79
C LEU A 314 4.81 -2.30 10.36
N ILE A 315 3.82 -2.03 9.51
CA ILE A 315 2.44 -1.85 9.95
C ILE A 315 1.91 -3.12 10.62
N ILE A 316 2.20 -4.30 10.06
CA ILE A 316 1.84 -5.58 10.69
C ILE A 316 2.49 -5.68 12.08
N VAL A 317 3.79 -5.41 12.19
CA VAL A 317 4.51 -5.47 13.48
C VAL A 317 3.91 -4.50 14.51
N PHE A 318 3.64 -3.24 14.11
CA PHE A 318 3.04 -2.26 15.01
C PHE A 318 1.64 -2.67 15.46
N ASN A 319 0.83 -3.21 14.55
CA ASN A 319 -0.51 -3.69 14.88
C ASN A 319 -0.46 -4.84 15.91
N TRP A 320 0.48 -5.79 15.74
CA TRP A 320 0.74 -6.83 16.72
C TRP A 320 1.21 -6.28 18.07
N MET A 321 2.12 -5.30 18.08
CA MET A 321 2.58 -4.68 19.32
C MET A 321 1.45 -3.99 20.08
N VAL A 322 0.58 -3.25 19.39
CA VAL A 322 -0.61 -2.62 20.00
C VAL A 322 -1.58 -3.67 20.52
N THR A 323 -1.84 -4.72 19.74
CA THR A 323 -2.73 -5.83 20.13
C THR A 323 -2.20 -6.55 21.38
N LEU A 324 -0.91 -6.87 21.42
CA LEU A 324 -0.27 -7.50 22.58
C LEU A 324 -0.28 -6.59 23.81
N ALA A 325 -0.13 -5.27 23.63
CA ALA A 325 -0.22 -4.32 24.73
C ALA A 325 -1.64 -4.26 25.32
N ILE A 326 -2.68 -4.22 24.47
CA ILE A 326 -4.09 -4.28 24.89
C ILE A 326 -4.37 -5.60 25.60
N LEU A 327 -3.94 -6.73 25.03
CA LEU A 327 -4.09 -8.04 25.63
C LEU A 327 -3.43 -8.13 27.01
N TYR A 328 -2.18 -7.66 27.13
CA TYR A 328 -1.46 -7.62 28.40
C TYR A 328 -2.20 -6.76 29.44
N MET A 329 -2.67 -5.58 29.06
CA MET A 329 -3.46 -4.71 29.94
C MET A 329 -4.74 -5.39 30.40
N THR A 330 -5.45 -6.07 29.50
CA THR A 330 -6.66 -6.85 29.81
C THR A 330 -6.36 -7.99 30.78
N LEU A 331 -5.28 -8.75 30.57
CA LEU A 331 -4.87 -9.84 31.46
C LEU A 331 -4.53 -9.32 32.86
N VAL A 332 -3.75 -8.24 32.96
CA VAL A 332 -3.40 -7.65 34.26
C VAL A 332 -4.63 -7.12 34.99
N TYR A 333 -5.60 -6.54 34.28
CA TYR A 333 -6.83 -6.02 34.88
C TYR A 333 -7.77 -7.13 35.35
N THR A 334 -7.98 -8.14 34.52
CA THR A 334 -8.91 -9.25 34.78
C THR A 334 -8.36 -10.20 35.84
N LEU A 335 -7.09 -10.60 35.73
CA LEU A 335 -6.44 -11.56 36.64
C LEU A 335 -5.77 -10.90 37.84
N GLY A 336 -5.09 -9.77 37.63
CA GLY A 336 -4.18 -9.18 38.62
C GLY A 336 -4.87 -8.43 39.77
N ARG A 337 -6.21 -8.37 39.81
CA ARG A 337 -7.02 -7.57 40.77
C ARG A 337 -6.55 -6.13 40.95
N ARG A 338 -5.76 -5.59 40.01
CA ARG A 338 -5.29 -4.20 40.06
C ARG A 338 -6.42 -3.28 39.59
N GLN A 339 -6.66 -2.25 40.37
CA GLN A 339 -7.46 -1.12 39.94
C GLN A 339 -6.66 -0.35 38.89
N LEU A 340 -7.32 0.03 37.80
CA LEU A 340 -6.73 0.92 36.81
C LEU A 340 -6.52 2.30 37.43
N PRO A 341 -5.56 3.09 36.92
CA PRO A 341 -5.46 4.49 37.28
C PRO A 341 -6.80 5.21 37.06
N ASP A 342 -7.24 5.99 38.04
CA ASP A 342 -8.46 6.80 37.94
C ASP A 342 -8.36 7.73 36.73
N GLY A 343 -9.35 7.67 35.84
CA GLY A 343 -9.44 8.50 34.63
C GLY A 343 -9.06 7.81 33.31
N LEU A 344 -8.54 6.57 33.33
CA LEU A 344 -8.35 5.80 32.09
C LEU A 344 -9.54 4.88 31.84
N ASP A 345 -10.36 5.22 30.84
CA ASP A 345 -11.44 4.34 30.38
C ASP A 345 -10.85 3.12 29.64
N SER A 346 -10.53 2.09 30.41
CA SER A 346 -9.98 0.82 29.91
C SER A 346 -10.82 0.15 28.83
N VAL A 347 -12.13 0.39 28.82
CA VAL A 347 -13.05 -0.19 27.84
C VAL A 347 -13.01 0.60 26.54
N THR A 348 -12.90 1.94 26.60
CA THR A 348 -12.92 2.82 25.43
C THR A 348 -11.71 2.61 24.52
N LEU A 349 -10.53 2.34 25.08
CA LEU A 349 -9.30 2.18 24.31
C LEU A 349 -9.34 0.98 23.32
N PRO A 350 -9.71 -0.26 23.72
CA PRO A 350 -9.94 -1.37 22.80
C PRO A 350 -10.99 -1.07 21.72
N PHE A 351 -12.11 -0.43 22.09
CA PHE A 351 -13.14 -0.07 21.11
C PHE A 351 -12.63 0.94 20.08
N ALA A 352 -11.89 1.96 20.51
CA ALA A 352 -11.24 2.89 19.59
C ALA A 352 -10.24 2.17 18.67
N GLY A 353 -9.50 1.20 19.21
CA GLY A 353 -8.61 0.34 18.43
C GLY A 353 -9.33 -0.45 17.32
N LEU A 354 -10.51 -1.00 17.61
CA LEU A 354 -11.31 -1.75 16.61
C LEU A 354 -11.67 -0.91 15.38
N PHE A 355 -11.92 0.39 15.56
CA PHE A 355 -12.23 1.30 14.45
C PHE A 355 -10.99 1.89 13.79
N ALA A 356 -9.90 2.06 14.55
CA ALA A 356 -8.66 2.63 14.01
C ALA A 356 -7.91 1.64 13.09
N LEU A 357 -7.90 0.34 13.41
CA LEU A 357 -7.13 -0.66 12.66
C LEU A 357 -7.52 -0.77 11.18
N PRO A 358 -8.81 -0.81 10.80
CA PRO A 358 -9.21 -0.78 9.40
C PRO A 358 -8.78 0.52 8.68
N SER A 359 -8.83 1.67 9.37
CA SER A 359 -8.41 2.94 8.77
C SER A 359 -6.92 2.99 8.43
N VAL A 360 -6.07 2.26 9.16
CA VAL A 360 -4.63 2.15 8.84
C VAL A 360 -4.38 1.41 7.52
N ARG A 361 -5.31 0.58 7.05
CA ARG A 361 -5.17 -0.03 5.73
C ARG A 361 -5.34 0.98 4.60
N GLY A 362 -6.29 1.91 4.73
CA GLY A 362 -6.55 2.93 3.69
C GLY A 362 -5.40 3.93 3.48
N VAL A 363 -4.43 3.99 4.40
CA VAL A 363 -3.22 4.81 4.24
C VAL A 363 -2.07 4.06 3.56
N MET A 364 -2.26 2.77 3.23
CA MET A 364 -1.24 2.00 2.55
C MET A 364 -1.10 2.42 1.08
N PRO A 365 0.13 2.43 0.53
CA PRO A 365 0.34 2.78 -0.87
C PRO A 365 -0.43 1.85 -1.80
N GLY A 366 -1.29 2.45 -2.62
CA GLY A 366 -2.09 1.74 -3.62
C GLY A 366 -3.45 1.26 -3.13
N ASP A 367 -3.86 1.54 -1.89
CA ASP A 367 -5.19 1.16 -1.37
C ASP A 367 -5.55 -0.31 -1.67
N PRO A 368 -4.85 -1.27 -1.04
CA PRO A 368 -4.98 -2.68 -1.40
C PRO A 368 -6.43 -3.15 -1.22
N PRO A 369 -6.92 -4.09 -2.07
CA PRO A 369 -8.29 -4.59 -1.98
C PRO A 369 -8.53 -5.39 -0.70
N PHE A 370 -9.82 -5.56 -0.35
CA PHE A 370 -10.21 -6.30 0.84
C PHE A 370 -9.88 -7.78 0.71
N GLY A 371 -9.38 -8.38 1.79
CA GLY A 371 -9.06 -9.81 1.80
C GLY A 371 -7.71 -10.15 1.18
N CYS A 372 -6.76 -9.22 1.23
CA CYS A 372 -5.36 -9.53 0.90
C CYS A 372 -4.66 -10.26 2.06
N LEU A 373 -3.47 -10.80 1.79
CA LEU A 373 -2.60 -11.50 2.74
C LEU A 373 -2.37 -10.71 4.03
N LEU A 374 -2.20 -9.39 3.89
CA LEU A 374 -2.03 -8.48 5.02
C LEU A 374 -3.25 -8.47 5.94
N ASP A 375 -4.46 -8.50 5.41
CA ASP A 375 -5.69 -8.54 6.21
C ASP A 375 -5.76 -9.85 7.00
N PHE A 376 -5.45 -10.98 6.37
CA PHE A 376 -5.49 -12.30 6.99
C PHE A 376 -4.48 -12.50 8.12
N ILE A 377 -3.26 -11.98 7.97
CA ILE A 377 -2.18 -12.14 8.96
C ILE A 377 -2.18 -11.01 9.99
N GLY A 378 -2.51 -9.79 9.55
CA GLY A 378 -2.28 -8.58 10.32
C GLY A 378 -3.54 -7.95 10.90
N ILE A 379 -4.69 -7.99 10.21
CA ILE A 379 -5.88 -7.24 10.65
C ILE A 379 -6.89 -8.16 11.33
N VAL A 380 -7.33 -9.23 10.66
CA VAL A 380 -8.36 -10.15 11.14
C VAL A 380 -8.03 -10.76 12.52
N PRO A 381 -6.86 -11.39 12.74
CA PRO A 381 -6.54 -11.97 14.05
C PRO A 381 -6.39 -10.89 15.13
N ASN A 382 -5.79 -9.75 14.80
CA ASN A 382 -5.63 -8.64 15.75
C ASN A 382 -6.99 -8.05 16.17
N LEU A 383 -7.88 -7.81 15.21
CA LEU A 383 -9.26 -7.36 15.47
C LEU A 383 -10.01 -8.36 16.35
N SER A 384 -9.87 -9.66 16.07
CA SER A 384 -10.51 -10.73 16.86
C SER A 384 -10.03 -10.74 18.31
N ILE A 385 -8.71 -10.59 18.54
CA ILE A 385 -8.12 -10.53 19.87
C ILE A 385 -8.56 -9.27 20.62
N VAL A 386 -8.50 -8.10 19.97
CA VAL A 386 -8.91 -6.82 20.58
C VAL A 386 -10.40 -6.84 20.91
N ALA A 387 -11.25 -7.40 20.06
CA ALA A 387 -12.67 -7.57 20.32
C ALA A 387 -12.91 -8.47 21.55
N GLY A 388 -12.25 -9.62 21.62
CA GLY A 388 -12.30 -10.49 22.79
C GLY A 388 -11.86 -9.77 24.07
N CYS A 389 -10.77 -8.99 23.99
CA CYS A 389 -10.30 -8.17 25.11
C CYS A 389 -11.33 -7.13 25.56
N ALA A 390 -11.94 -6.42 24.61
CA ALA A 390 -12.97 -5.41 24.87
C ALA A 390 -14.17 -6.04 25.58
N THR A 391 -14.66 -7.17 25.08
CA THR A 391 -15.77 -7.92 25.69
C THR A 391 -15.42 -8.40 27.09
N CYS A 392 -14.23 -8.97 27.31
CA CYS A 392 -13.78 -9.41 28.64
C CYS A 392 -13.69 -8.25 29.64
N LEU A 393 -13.16 -7.09 29.23
CA LEU A 393 -13.09 -5.90 30.07
C LEU A 393 -14.48 -5.37 30.43
N LEU A 394 -15.40 -5.34 29.46
CA LEU A 394 -16.77 -4.92 29.68
C LEU A 394 -17.48 -5.83 30.69
N LEU A 395 -17.37 -7.16 30.52
CA LEU A 395 -17.94 -8.13 31.45
C LEU A 395 -17.34 -8.01 32.86
N ALA A 396 -16.02 -7.86 32.95
CA ALA A 396 -15.33 -7.67 34.23
C ALA A 396 -15.79 -6.37 34.94
N ARG A 397 -16.03 -5.31 34.18
CA ARG A 397 -16.55 -4.04 34.70
C ARG A 397 -17.98 -4.20 35.22
N ILE A 398 -18.88 -4.75 34.41
CA ILE A 398 -20.29 -5.00 34.78
C ILE A 398 -20.37 -5.86 36.05
N HIS A 399 -19.57 -6.93 36.12
CA HIS A 399 -19.53 -7.82 37.28
C HIS A 399 -18.99 -7.13 38.55
N ARG A 400 -18.02 -6.22 38.42
CA ARG A 400 -17.52 -5.44 39.56
C ARG A 400 -18.55 -4.42 40.04
N GLU A 401 -19.21 -3.72 39.11
CA GLU A 401 -20.25 -2.74 39.41
C GLU A 401 -21.46 -3.40 40.10
N SER A 402 -21.88 -4.59 39.65
CA SER A 402 -22.97 -5.34 40.28
C SER A 402 -22.66 -5.74 41.73
N LEU A 403 -21.40 -6.05 42.05
CA LEU A 403 -20.98 -6.36 43.42
C LEU A 403 -20.97 -5.13 44.33
N THR A 404 -20.62 -3.96 43.80
CA THR A 404 -20.63 -2.70 44.58
C THR A 404 -22.02 -2.17 44.88
N GLN A 405 -23.03 -2.54 44.08
CA GLN A 405 -24.42 -2.12 44.29
C GLN A 405 -25.18 -2.98 45.31
N LEU A 406 -24.58 -4.03 45.87
CA LEU A 406 -25.21 -4.79 46.96
C LEU A 406 -25.42 -3.84 48.16
N PRO A 407 -26.67 -3.53 48.53
CA PRO A 407 -26.95 -2.51 49.52
C PRO A 407 -26.29 -2.88 50.84
N GLU A 408 -25.65 -1.89 51.49
CA GLU A 408 -25.19 -2.00 52.87
C GLU A 408 -26.37 -2.51 53.71
N ARG A 409 -26.35 -3.81 54.02
CA ARG A 409 -27.34 -4.44 54.89
C ARG A 409 -27.23 -3.74 56.23
N LYS A 410 -28.18 -2.83 56.52
CA LYS A 410 -28.33 -2.09 57.77
C LYS A 410 -27.92 -2.99 58.94
N ARG A 411 -26.74 -2.76 59.52
CA ARG A 411 -26.45 -3.24 60.87
C ARG A 411 -27.38 -2.46 61.78
N THR A 412 -28.54 -3.04 62.08
CA THR A 412 -29.33 -2.59 63.21
C THR A 412 -28.44 -2.69 64.45
N PRO A 413 -28.20 -1.58 65.17
CA PRO A 413 -27.56 -1.67 66.48
C PRO A 413 -28.49 -2.51 67.36
N THR A 414 -28.01 -3.67 67.78
CA THR A 414 -28.60 -4.39 68.92
C THR A 414 -28.40 -3.50 70.13
N VAL A 415 -29.50 -2.88 70.58
CA VAL A 415 -29.62 -2.16 71.86
C VAL A 415 -29.70 -3.19 72.98
#